data_AF-A0A372RWG6-F1
#
_entry.id   AF-A0A372RWG6-F1
#
_cell.length_a   1.000
_cell.length_b   1.000
_cell.length_c   1.000
_cell.angle_alpha   90.00
_cell.angle_beta   90.00
_cell.angle_gamma   90.00
#
_symmetry.space_group_name_H-M   'P 1'
#
loop_
_entity.id
_entity.type
_entity.pdbx_description
1 polymer ?
#
loop_
_entity_poly.entity_id
_entity_poly.type
_entity_poly.pdbx_seq_one_letter_code
_entity_poly.pdbx_strand_id
1 'polypeptide(L)'
;MNDDNINEMFVSTREALENIFPQASNKVIEKYEKQLNKVDDFDPVLMIVANQNWINQHTYAAYQAVMLAFATNNLQNNRRRDEGSLSIFHFPNLAELYTVRGNIRTLYPNAFFDRNAQPQQEPIGTAWILTNVAVRKSDYAQDDSFFVI
;
A
#
# COMPACT_ATOMS: atom_id res chain seq x y z
N MET A 1 1.86 -4.66 -28.45
CA MET A 1 2.42 -5.83 -27.74
C MET A 1 1.44 -6.96 -27.92
N ASN A 2 1.91 -8.18 -28.20
CA ASN A 2 1.06 -9.37 -28.20
C ASN A 2 1.11 -10.01 -26.80
N ASP A 3 0.09 -10.77 -26.43
CA ASP A 3 -0.09 -11.34 -25.09
C ASP A 3 1.12 -12.16 -24.60
N ASP A 4 1.82 -12.84 -25.51
CA ASP A 4 3.03 -13.61 -25.20
C ASP A 4 4.16 -12.75 -24.60
N ASN A 5 4.31 -11.51 -25.08
CA ASN A 5 5.34 -10.58 -24.60
C ASN A 5 5.00 -10.03 -23.20
N ILE A 6 3.71 -9.78 -22.95
CA ILE A 6 3.23 -9.33 -21.63
C ILE A 6 3.43 -10.43 -20.58
N ASN A 7 3.22 -11.70 -20.97
CA ASN A 7 3.40 -12.84 -20.07
C ASN A 7 4.85 -13.07 -19.64
N GLU A 8 5.81 -12.77 -20.51
CA GLU A 8 7.25 -12.89 -20.21
C GLU A 8 7.78 -11.71 -19.38
N MET A 9 7.23 -10.50 -19.56
CA MET A 9 7.73 -9.30 -18.88
C MET A 9 7.15 -9.07 -17.49
N PHE A 10 5.92 -9.51 -17.24
CA PHE A 10 5.19 -9.18 -16.01
C PHE A 10 4.67 -10.41 -15.28
N VAL A 11 4.76 -10.35 -13.95
CA VAL A 11 4.28 -11.42 -13.08
C VAL A 11 2.75 -11.43 -13.02
N SER A 12 2.20 -12.54 -12.54
CA SER A 12 0.77 -12.56 -12.22
C SER A 12 0.47 -11.66 -11.02
N THR A 13 -0.72 -11.06 -10.98
CA THR A 13 -1.17 -10.26 -9.82
C THR A 13 -1.10 -11.06 -8.51
N ARG A 14 -1.41 -12.36 -8.58
CA ARG A 14 -1.30 -13.27 -7.43
C ARG A 14 0.14 -13.43 -6.96
N GLU A 15 1.07 -13.66 -7.87
CA GLU A 15 2.50 -13.80 -7.56
C GLU A 15 3.06 -12.51 -6.95
N ALA A 16 2.69 -11.34 -7.48
CA ALA A 16 3.04 -10.06 -6.87
C ALA A 16 2.52 -9.95 -5.43
N LEU A 17 1.27 -10.32 -5.17
CA LEU A 17 0.68 -10.32 -3.84
C LEU A 17 1.37 -11.29 -2.87
N GLU A 18 1.73 -12.49 -3.33
CA GLU A 18 2.46 -13.49 -2.53
C GLU A 18 3.88 -13.00 -2.20
N ASN A 19 4.52 -12.25 -3.10
CA ASN A 19 5.83 -11.63 -2.85
C ASN A 19 5.75 -10.45 -1.87
N ILE A 20 4.72 -9.59 -1.99
CA ILE A 20 4.54 -8.42 -1.11
C ILE A 20 4.07 -8.85 0.29
N PHE A 21 3.18 -9.85 0.38
CA PHE A 21 2.62 -10.35 1.63
C PHE A 21 2.95 -11.84 1.85
N PRO A 22 4.23 -12.20 2.06
CA PRO A 22 4.66 -13.60 2.11
C PRO A 22 4.08 -14.39 3.30
N GLN A 23 3.56 -13.68 4.31
CA GLN A 23 2.92 -14.27 5.49
C GLN A 23 1.39 -14.30 5.41
N ALA A 24 0.79 -13.76 4.34
CA ALA A 24 -0.65 -13.77 4.17
C ALA A 24 -1.16 -15.15 3.78
N SER A 25 -2.29 -15.56 4.36
CA SER A 25 -2.97 -16.79 3.93
C SER A 25 -3.54 -16.66 2.51
N ASN A 26 -3.71 -17.79 1.81
CA ASN A 26 -4.36 -17.83 0.49
C ASN A 26 -5.71 -17.10 0.45
N LYS A 27 -6.51 -17.20 1.52
CA LYS A 27 -7.81 -16.51 1.61
C LYS A 27 -7.66 -14.98 1.62
N VAL A 28 -6.60 -14.47 2.24
CA VAL A 28 -6.28 -13.03 2.24
C VAL A 28 -5.77 -12.62 0.86
N ILE A 29 -4.88 -13.40 0.25
CA ILE A 29 -4.40 -13.17 -1.13
C ILE A 29 -5.56 -13.13 -2.12
N GLU A 30 -6.51 -14.07 -2.05
CA GLU A 30 -7.71 -14.07 -2.91
C GLU A 30 -8.60 -12.84 -2.70
N LYS A 31 -8.71 -12.35 -1.46
CA LYS A 31 -9.45 -11.11 -1.17
C LYS A 31 -8.77 -9.91 -1.85
N TYR A 32 -7.45 -9.82 -1.73
CA TYR A 32 -6.65 -8.76 -2.33
C TYR A 32 -6.67 -8.81 -3.86
N GLU A 33 -6.54 -9.99 -4.44
CA GLU A 33 -6.67 -10.20 -5.89
C GLU A 33 -8.05 -9.74 -6.41
N LYS A 34 -9.14 -10.05 -5.69
CA LYS A 34 -10.48 -9.57 -6.02
C LYS A 34 -10.62 -8.04 -5.94
N GLN A 35 -9.94 -7.40 -5.01
CA GLN A 35 -9.90 -5.95 -4.91
C GLN A 35 -9.14 -5.34 -6.10
N LEU A 36 -7.96 -5.89 -6.43
CA LEU A 36 -7.13 -5.44 -7.55
C LEU A 36 -7.77 -5.63 -8.91
N ASN A 37 -8.59 -6.67 -9.11
CA ASN A 37 -9.30 -6.90 -10.37
C ASN A 37 -10.35 -5.81 -10.71
N LYS A 38 -10.64 -4.89 -9.77
CA LYS A 38 -11.54 -3.76 -9.98
C LYS A 38 -10.79 -2.45 -10.26
N VAL A 39 -9.46 -2.46 -10.10
CA VAL A 39 -8.61 -1.29 -10.32
C VAL A 39 -8.31 -1.18 -11.80
N ASP A 40 -8.49 0.01 -12.36
CA ASP A 40 -8.19 0.29 -13.76
C ASP A 40 -6.70 0.07 -14.04
N ASP A 41 -6.37 -0.35 -15.26
CA ASP A 41 -4.97 -0.53 -15.65
C ASP A 41 -4.20 0.78 -15.50
N PHE A 42 -2.96 0.67 -15.02
CA PHE A 42 -2.02 1.78 -14.74
C PHE A 42 -2.38 2.69 -13.56
N ASP A 43 -3.53 2.51 -12.91
CA ASP A 43 -3.80 3.18 -11.65
C ASP A 43 -2.90 2.63 -10.52
N PRO A 44 -2.20 3.50 -9.76
CA PRO A 44 -1.33 3.04 -8.69
C PRO A 44 -2.11 2.53 -7.48
N VAL A 45 -1.69 1.38 -7.00
CA VAL A 45 -2.16 0.79 -5.76
C VAL A 45 -1.01 0.79 -4.76
N LEU A 46 -1.20 1.50 -3.65
CA LEU A 46 -0.30 1.45 -2.51
C LEU A 46 -0.63 0.22 -1.67
N MET A 47 0.36 -0.63 -1.44
CA MET A 47 0.29 -1.74 -0.50
C MET A 47 1.20 -1.45 0.69
N ILE A 48 0.66 -1.55 1.90
CA ILE A 48 1.41 -1.35 3.14
C ILE A 48 1.50 -2.67 3.87
N VAL A 49 2.74 -3.16 4.04
CA VAL A 49 3.04 -4.30 4.91
C VAL A 49 3.36 -3.75 6.30
N ALA A 50 2.58 -4.15 7.31
CA ALA A 50 2.70 -3.62 8.65
C ALA A 50 4.05 -3.95 9.31
N ASN A 51 4.64 -2.98 10.01
CA ASN A 51 5.79 -3.20 10.87
C ASN A 51 5.35 -3.52 12.30
N GLN A 52 5.54 -4.78 12.71
CA GLN A 52 5.12 -5.22 14.04
C GLN A 52 5.88 -4.49 15.17
N ASN A 53 7.13 -4.08 14.95
CA ASN A 53 7.90 -3.32 15.94
C ASN A 53 7.26 -1.94 16.19
N TRP A 54 6.81 -1.27 15.13
CA TRP A 54 6.09 -0.01 15.26
C TRP A 54 4.78 -0.18 16.02
N ILE A 55 4.02 -1.24 15.72
CA ILE A 55 2.77 -1.57 16.44
C ILE A 55 3.06 -1.82 17.92
N ASN A 56 4.15 -2.50 18.25
CA ASN A 56 4.55 -2.75 19.63
C ASN A 56 4.98 -1.45 20.35
N GLN A 57 5.54 -0.47 19.62
CA GLN A 57 5.91 0.85 20.16
C GLN A 57 4.71 1.78 20.37
N HIS A 58 3.65 1.67 19.56
CA HIS A 58 2.56 2.66 19.51
C HIS A 58 1.13 2.15 19.76
N THR A 59 0.90 0.84 19.71
CA THR A 59 -0.38 0.11 19.69
C THR A 59 -1.00 -0.14 18.31
N TYR A 60 -1.79 -1.22 18.24
CA TYR A 60 -2.58 -1.57 17.06
C TYR A 60 -3.68 -0.55 16.76
N ALA A 61 -4.27 0.09 17.79
CA ALA A 61 -5.27 1.14 17.58
C ALA A 61 -4.67 2.36 16.88
N ALA A 62 -3.44 2.74 17.24
CA ALA A 62 -2.71 3.80 16.54
C ALA A 62 -2.42 3.41 15.08
N TYR A 63 -2.01 2.17 14.83
CA TYR A 63 -1.80 1.66 13.46
C TYR A 63 -3.07 1.77 12.61
N GLN A 64 -4.21 1.33 13.16
CA GLN A 64 -5.50 1.42 12.49
C GLN A 64 -5.86 2.87 12.18
N ALA A 65 -5.62 3.81 13.08
CA ALA A 65 -5.90 5.23 12.85
C ALA A 65 -5.13 5.77 11.63
N VAL A 66 -3.85 5.41 11.46
CA VAL A 66 -3.06 5.83 10.29
C VAL A 66 -3.57 5.18 9.01
N MET A 67 -3.88 3.88 9.03
CA MET A 67 -4.45 3.19 7.86
C MET A 67 -5.82 3.74 7.47
N LEU A 68 -6.67 4.07 8.45
CA LEU A 68 -7.95 4.73 8.22
C LEU A 68 -7.76 6.12 7.60
N ALA A 69 -6.71 6.84 7.99
CA ALA A 69 -6.37 8.12 7.39
C ALA A 69 -5.94 7.96 5.92
N PHE A 70 -5.09 6.99 5.57
CA PHE A 70 -4.80 6.67 4.15
C PHE A 70 -6.08 6.32 3.37
N ALA A 71 -6.97 5.53 3.98
CA ALA A 71 -8.21 5.11 3.33
C ALA A 71 -9.16 6.27 3.01
N THR A 72 -9.16 7.35 3.80
CA THR A 72 -10.20 8.39 3.76
C THR A 72 -9.71 9.81 3.49
N ASN A 73 -8.40 10.08 3.54
CA ASN A 73 -7.84 11.43 3.35
C ASN A 73 -8.34 12.06 2.04
N ASN A 74 -8.80 13.31 2.09
CA ASN A 74 -9.32 14.07 0.94
C ASN A 74 -10.47 13.41 0.16
N LEU A 75 -11.18 12.44 0.74
CA LEU A 75 -12.39 11.88 0.15
C LEU A 75 -13.65 12.48 0.76
N GLN A 76 -14.71 12.48 -0.04
CA GLN A 76 -16.06 12.75 0.45
C GLN A 76 -16.50 11.70 1.47
N ASN A 77 -17.41 12.08 2.36
CA ASN A 77 -17.97 11.20 3.38
C ASN A 77 -18.42 9.85 2.79
N ASN A 78 -18.12 8.76 3.51
CA ASN A 78 -18.40 7.36 3.15
C ASN A 78 -17.59 6.77 1.98
N ARG A 79 -16.69 7.52 1.33
CA ARG A 79 -15.78 6.97 0.33
C ARG A 79 -14.47 6.50 0.98
N ARG A 80 -13.94 5.39 0.47
CA ARG A 80 -12.69 4.79 0.92
C ARG A 80 -11.91 4.20 -0.25
N ARG A 81 -10.58 4.23 -0.18
CA ARG A 81 -9.66 3.65 -1.18
C ARG A 81 -9.33 2.17 -0.97
N ASP A 82 -9.71 1.61 0.18
CA ASP A 82 -9.11 0.37 0.68
C ASP A 82 -10.04 -0.83 0.73
N GLU A 83 -11.31 -0.68 0.38
CA GLU A 83 -12.36 -1.69 0.59
C GLU A 83 -12.36 -2.30 2.02
N GLY A 84 -11.93 -1.51 3.02
CA GLY A 84 -11.79 -1.96 4.40
C GLY A 84 -10.64 -2.97 4.64
N SER A 85 -9.66 -3.04 3.74
CA SER A 85 -8.48 -3.89 3.90
C SER A 85 -7.48 -3.34 4.92
N LEU A 86 -7.37 -2.02 5.08
CA LEU A 86 -6.31 -1.34 5.85
C LEU A 86 -4.88 -1.72 5.40
N SER A 87 -4.73 -2.17 4.16
CA SER A 87 -3.44 -2.62 3.61
C SER A 87 -3.26 -2.31 2.13
N ILE A 88 -4.34 -2.25 1.35
CA ILE A 88 -4.32 -1.99 -0.09
C ILE A 88 -5.14 -0.74 -0.35
N PHE A 89 -4.55 0.28 -0.99
CA PHE A 89 -5.17 1.58 -1.21
C PHE A 89 -5.05 1.96 -2.69
N HIS A 90 -6.17 2.10 -3.37
CA HIS A 90 -6.23 2.51 -4.78
C HIS A 90 -6.23 4.04 -4.93
N PHE A 91 -5.42 4.55 -5.86
CA PHE A 91 -5.38 5.95 -6.24
C PHE A 91 -5.54 6.11 -7.76
N PRO A 92 -6.17 7.20 -8.23
CA PRO A 92 -6.35 7.45 -9.66
C PRO A 92 -5.08 7.96 -10.36
N ASN A 93 -4.02 8.28 -9.60
CA ASN A 93 -2.68 8.63 -10.12
C ASN A 93 -1.67 8.79 -8.96
N LEU A 94 -0.39 8.83 -9.32
CA LEU A 94 0.71 9.00 -8.37
C LEU A 94 0.68 10.36 -7.65
N ALA A 95 0.20 11.43 -8.31
CA ALA A 95 0.15 12.75 -7.68
C ALA A 95 -0.80 12.77 -6.48
N GLU A 96 -1.97 12.13 -6.58
CA GLU A 96 -2.88 11.97 -5.44
C GLU A 96 -2.25 11.09 -4.36
N LEU A 97 -1.64 9.97 -4.72
CA LEU A 97 -0.97 9.07 -3.78
C LEU A 97 0.07 9.80 -2.93
N TYR A 98 0.98 10.56 -3.56
CA TYR A 98 2.03 11.29 -2.85
C TYR A 98 1.49 12.54 -2.14
N THR A 99 0.39 13.14 -2.60
CA THR A 99 -0.33 14.18 -1.85
C THR A 99 -0.88 13.61 -0.54
N VAL A 100 -1.52 12.44 -0.59
CA VAL A 100 -2.03 11.76 0.60
C VAL A 100 -0.88 11.38 1.52
N ARG A 101 0.22 10.80 1.01
CA ARG A 101 1.44 10.54 1.79
C ARG A 101 1.90 11.78 2.56
N GLY A 102 1.98 12.94 1.90
CA GLY A 102 2.35 14.21 2.50
C GLY A 102 1.42 14.62 3.65
N ASN A 103 0.10 14.52 3.43
CA ASN A 103 -0.90 14.83 4.45
C ASN A 103 -0.81 13.88 5.65
N ILE A 104 -0.63 12.58 5.41
CA ILE A 104 -0.48 11.60 6.48
C ILE A 104 0.81 11.87 7.26
N ARG A 105 1.92 12.23 6.61
CA ARG A 105 3.15 12.63 7.30
C ARG A 105 2.96 13.82 8.23
N THR A 106 2.17 14.80 7.81
CA THR A 106 1.84 15.95 8.66
C THR A 106 0.94 15.58 9.84
N LEU A 107 -0.02 14.68 9.65
CA LEU A 107 -0.98 14.27 10.68
C LEU A 107 -0.40 13.25 11.67
N TYR A 108 0.46 12.36 11.19
CA TYR A 108 1.03 11.23 11.93
C TYR A 108 2.55 11.16 11.70
N PRO A 109 3.33 12.15 12.18
CA PRO A 109 4.77 12.20 11.92
C PRO A 109 5.50 10.96 12.47
N ASN A 110 5.02 10.39 13.58
CA ASN A 110 5.57 9.18 14.18
C ASN A 110 5.33 7.89 13.38
N ALA A 111 4.50 7.91 12.32
CA ALA A 111 4.35 6.79 11.40
C ALA A 111 5.51 6.69 10.40
N PHE A 112 6.35 7.73 10.32
CA PHE A 112 7.47 7.83 9.41
C PHE A 112 8.78 7.75 10.19
N PHE A 113 9.77 7.12 9.58
CA PHE A 113 11.12 7.07 10.08
C PHE A 113 11.78 8.45 10.01
N ASP A 114 12.11 9.01 11.17
CA ASP A 114 12.99 10.15 11.31
C ASP A 114 14.36 9.68 11.81
N ARG A 115 15.40 9.92 11.01
CA ARG A 115 16.77 9.56 11.36
C ARG A 115 17.30 10.33 12.57
N ASN A 116 16.75 11.51 12.83
CA ASN A 116 17.19 12.43 13.88
C ASN A 116 16.42 12.27 15.19
N ALA A 117 15.30 11.53 15.19
CA ALA A 117 14.50 11.32 16.39
C ALA A 117 15.26 10.52 17.46
N GLN A 118 15.06 10.92 18.72
CA GLN A 118 15.61 10.24 19.91
C GLN A 118 14.49 10.00 20.91
N PRO A 119 14.14 8.74 21.23
CA PRO A 119 14.69 7.50 20.66
C PRO A 119 14.34 7.31 19.17
N GLN A 120 15.14 6.49 18.48
CA GLN A 120 14.86 6.11 17.09
C GLN A 120 13.51 5.39 17.01
N GLN A 121 12.66 5.82 16.10
CA GLN A 121 11.36 5.21 15.85
C GLN A 121 11.42 4.38 14.58
N GLU A 122 10.73 3.24 14.58
CA GLU A 122 10.53 2.44 13.37
C GLU A 122 9.55 3.15 12.42
N PRO A 123 9.56 2.90 11.10
CA PRO A 123 8.44 3.29 10.24
C PRO A 123 7.25 2.35 10.47
N ILE A 124 6.04 2.84 10.18
CA ILE A 124 4.79 2.07 10.35
C ILE A 124 4.72 0.77 9.53
N GLY A 125 5.47 0.70 8.44
CA GLY A 125 5.46 -0.43 7.51
C GLY A 125 6.42 -0.23 6.36
N THR A 126 6.40 -1.17 5.42
CA THR A 126 7.02 -1.02 4.10
C THR A 126 5.93 -0.73 3.07
N ALA A 127 6.25 0.14 2.12
CA ALA A 127 5.34 0.53 1.04
C ALA A 127 5.75 -0.14 -0.27
N TRP A 128 4.77 -0.67 -0.96
CA TRP A 128 4.90 -1.19 -2.31
C TRP A 128 3.90 -0.49 -3.21
N ILE A 129 4.33 -0.15 -4.42
CA ILE A 129 3.46 0.40 -5.45
C ILE A 129 3.25 -0.71 -6.47
N LEU A 130 2.00 -1.08 -6.69
CA LEU A 130 1.60 -2.03 -7.73
C LEU A 130 0.74 -1.30 -8.77
N THR A 131 0.95 -1.64 -10.03
CA THR A 131 0.08 -1.24 -11.15
C THR A 131 -0.35 -2.47 -11.91
N ASN A 132 -1.64 -2.55 -12.24
CA ASN A 132 -2.10 -3.52 -13.22
C ASN A 132 -1.64 -3.05 -14.61
N VAL A 133 -1.02 -3.93 -15.39
CA VAL A 133 -0.52 -3.62 -16.74
C VAL A 133 -1.31 -4.35 -17.82
N ALA A 134 -2.05 -5.39 -17.43
CA ALA A 134 -3.04 -6.10 -18.20
C ALA A 134 -3.89 -6.97 -17.26
N VAL A 135 -4.88 -7.68 -17.81
CA VAL A 135 -5.73 -8.61 -17.05
C VAL A 135 -4.87 -9.61 -16.28
N ARG A 136 -4.95 -9.54 -14.94
CA ARG A 136 -4.21 -10.40 -13.98
C ARG A 136 -2.69 -10.32 -14.09
N LYS A 137 -2.16 -9.24 -14.68
CA LYS A 137 -0.72 -8.98 -14.79
C LYS A 137 -0.40 -7.67 -14.13
N SER A 138 0.69 -7.67 -13.36
CA SER A 138 1.07 -6.52 -12.56
C SER A 138 2.56 -6.26 -12.63
N ASP A 139 2.90 -4.97 -12.61
CA ASP A 139 4.24 -4.49 -12.27
C ASP A 139 4.21 -3.93 -10.85
N TYR A 140 5.30 -4.13 -10.10
CA TYR A 140 5.35 -3.70 -8.71
C TYR A 140 6.77 -3.46 -8.24
N ALA A 141 6.92 -2.47 -7.36
CA ALA A 141 8.19 -2.12 -6.75
C ALA A 141 8.00 -1.64 -5.31
N GLN A 142 9.00 -1.88 -4.48
CA GLN A 142 9.07 -1.28 -3.15
C GLN A 142 9.46 0.20 -3.27
N ASP A 143 8.80 1.07 -2.51
CA ASP A 143 9.20 2.47 -2.35
C ASP A 143 9.87 2.64 -0.98
N ASP A 144 11.20 2.49 -0.96
CA ASP A 144 12.03 2.55 0.26
C ASP A 144 12.01 3.92 0.94
N SER A 145 11.61 4.97 0.21
CA SER A 145 11.53 6.33 0.73
C SER A 145 10.13 6.69 1.21
N PHE A 146 9.13 5.83 1.00
CA PHE A 146 7.74 6.18 1.26
C PHE A 146 7.48 6.54 2.72
N PHE A 147 8.08 5.84 3.68
CA PHE A 147 7.92 6.13 5.11
C PHE A 147 9.14 6.83 5.72
N VAL A 148 9.89 7.60 4.93
CA VAL A 148 11.05 8.38 5.41
C VAL A 148 10.73 9.88 5.41
N ILE A 149 11.15 10.61 6.45
CA ILE A 149 11.00 12.07 6.59
C ILE A 149 12.06 12.82 5.80
#